data_AF-A0A3R9M3J4-F1
#
_entry.id   AF-A0A3R9M3J4-F1
#
_cell.length_a   1.000
_cell.length_b   1.000
_cell.length_c   1.000
_cell.angle_alpha   90.00
_cell.angle_beta   90.00
_cell.angle_gamma   90.00
#
_symmetry.space_group_name_H-M   'P 1'
#
loop_
_entity.id
_entity.type
_entity.pdbx_description
1 polymer ?
#
loop_
_entity_poly.entity_id
_entity_poly.type
_entity_poly.pdbx_seq_one_letter_code
_entity_poly.pdbx_strand_id
1 'polypeptide(L)'
;MKKDRLIALTDAVLAIIMTILILELEKPTTPSLQAFWDLRQNFFAYFLSFFWLGSLWMALNTLWEKVEKISPQIVWWNLFLLFFVSFMPYATGIVSSHFMNHTAQLFYGLIVIVSTVANWFFIK
;
A
#
# COMPACT_ATOMS: atom_id res chain seq x y z
N MET A 1 20.63 9.39 -12.33
CA MET A 1 19.27 9.99 -12.23
C MET A 1 19.28 10.99 -11.07
N LYS A 2 18.58 12.13 -11.18
CA LYS A 2 18.48 13.09 -10.07
C LYS A 2 17.61 12.49 -8.95
N LYS A 3 18.06 12.57 -7.70
CA LYS A 3 17.36 12.07 -6.50
C LYS A 3 15.89 12.50 -6.46
N ASP A 4 15.64 13.78 -6.68
CA ASP A 4 14.30 14.37 -6.65
C ASP A 4 13.33 13.74 -7.66
N ARG A 5 13.83 13.26 -8.80
CA ARG A 5 12.96 12.60 -9.79
C ARG A 5 12.48 11.23 -9.32
N LEU A 6 13.31 10.50 -8.58
CA LEU A 6 12.92 9.20 -8.03
C LEU A 6 11.93 9.38 -6.89
N ILE A 7 12.19 10.34 -6.00
CA ILE A 7 11.30 10.69 -4.88
C ILE A 7 9.93 11.10 -5.43
N ALA A 8 9.89 12.04 -6.39
CA ALA A 8 8.64 12.48 -6.99
C ALA A 8 7.87 11.35 -7.68
N LEU A 9 8.55 10.39 -8.32
CA LEU A 9 7.89 9.21 -8.90
C LEU A 9 7.29 8.32 -7.80
N THR A 10 8.04 8.05 -6.74
CA THR A 10 7.59 7.23 -5.61
C THR A 10 6.38 7.86 -4.92
N ASP A 11 6.43 9.16 -4.64
CA ASP A 11 5.33 9.90 -4.03
C ASP A 11 4.07 9.89 -4.90
N ALA A 12 4.22 10.14 -6.20
CA ALA A 12 3.10 10.13 -7.13
C ALA A 12 2.42 8.76 -7.21
N VAL A 13 3.21 7.68 -7.29
CA VAL A 13 2.67 6.32 -7.34
C VAL A 13 1.99 5.94 -6.03
N LEU A 14 2.59 6.24 -4.87
CA LEU A 14 1.96 5.98 -3.57
C LEU A 14 0.66 6.76 -3.38
N ALA A 15 0.62 8.04 -3.77
CA ALA A 15 -0.59 8.85 -3.72
C ALA A 15 -1.72 8.28 -4.58
N ILE A 16 -1.40 7.80 -5.79
CA ILE A 16 -2.39 7.13 -6.66
C ILE A 16 -2.90 5.85 -6.01
N ILE A 17 -2.02 4.99 -5.49
CA ILE A 17 -2.43 3.74 -4.84
C ILE A 17 -3.34 4.01 -3.63
N MET A 18 -2.98 5.00 -2.79
CA MET A 18 -3.78 5.39 -1.62
C MET A 18 -5.17 5.90 -2.01
N THR A 19 -5.30 6.60 -3.14
CA THR A 19 -6.60 7.09 -3.62
C THR A 19 -7.42 6.01 -4.33
N ILE A 20 -6.78 5.04 -5.00
CA ILE A 20 -7.48 3.89 -5.60
C ILE A 20 -8.12 3.00 -4.54
N LEU A 21 -7.55 2.88 -3.33
CA LEU A 21 -8.11 2.07 -2.24
C LEU A 21 -9.60 2.37 -1.96
N ILE A 22 -10.05 3.61 -2.15
CA ILE A 22 -11.47 3.96 -1.90
C ILE A 22 -12.41 3.27 -2.90
N LEU A 23 -11.91 2.93 -4.09
CA LEU A 23 -12.68 2.28 -5.15
C LEU A 23 -12.98 0.82 -4.83
N GLU A 24 -12.20 0.21 -3.93
CA GLU A 24 -12.36 -1.18 -3.48
C GLU A 24 -13.42 -1.32 -2.37
N LEU A 25 -13.91 -0.20 -1.81
CA LEU A 25 -15.00 -0.25 -0.86
C LEU A 25 -16.30 -0.65 -1.55
N GLU A 26 -16.87 -1.76 -1.08
CA GLU A 26 -18.21 -2.17 -1.49
C GLU A 26 -19.25 -1.10 -1.14
N LYS A 27 -20.21 -0.93 -2.05
CA LYS A 27 -21.34 0.00 -1.87
C LYS A 27 -22.53 -0.77 -1.32
N PRO A 28 -23.24 -0.24 -0.31
CA PRO A 28 -24.44 -0.87 0.19
C PRO A 28 -25.53 -0.86 -0.89
N THR A 29 -26.27 -1.97 -1.02
CA THR A 29 -27.38 -2.06 -1.99
C THR A 29 -28.49 -1.05 -1.70
N THR A 30 -28.74 -0.79 -0.42
CA THR A 30 -29.66 0.24 0.06
C THR A 30 -28.95 1.15 1.05
N PRO A 31 -28.97 2.48 0.91
CA PRO A 31 -28.26 3.40 1.80
C PRO A 31 -29.01 3.54 3.14
N SER A 32 -28.76 2.60 4.05
CA SER A 32 -29.25 2.62 5.44
C SER A 32 -28.08 2.50 6.42
N LEU A 33 -28.27 2.98 7.66
CA LEU A 33 -27.24 2.85 8.71
C LEU A 33 -26.83 1.39 8.94
N GLN A 34 -27.79 0.47 8.89
CA GLN A 34 -27.53 -0.96 9.02
C GLN A 34 -26.65 -1.48 7.88
N ALA A 35 -26.93 -1.08 6.63
CA ALA A 35 -26.16 -1.53 5.49
C ALA A 35 -24.70 -1.04 5.54
N PHE A 36 -24.44 0.18 6.06
CA PHE A 36 -23.09 0.65 6.31
C PHE A 36 -22.39 -0.12 7.45
N TRP A 37 -23.13 -0.50 8.49
CA TRP A 37 -22.60 -1.32 9.58
C TRP A 37 -22.23 -2.74 9.13
N ASP A 38 -22.99 -3.30 8.20
CA ASP A 38 -22.69 -4.61 7.60
C ASP A 38 -21.36 -4.56 6.83
N LEU A 39 -21.01 -3.41 6.25
CA LEU A 39 -19.74 -3.15 5.56
C LEU A 39 -18.57 -2.78 6.49
N ARG A 40 -18.70 -2.90 7.82
CA ARG A 40 -17.63 -2.55 8.78
C ARG A 40 -16.29 -3.23 8.49
N GLN A 41 -16.30 -4.46 7.98
CA GLN A 41 -15.07 -5.19 7.61
C GLN A 41 -14.40 -4.56 6.38
N ASN A 42 -15.19 -4.09 5.40
CA ASN A 42 -14.69 -3.35 4.26
C ASN A 42 -14.02 -2.03 4.69
N PHE A 43 -14.70 -1.25 5.54
CA PHE A 43 -14.12 -0.01 6.08
C PHE A 43 -12.85 -0.27 6.91
N PHE A 44 -12.81 -1.35 7.69
CA PHE A 44 -11.65 -1.72 8.49
C PHE A 44 -10.45 -2.12 7.60
N ALA A 45 -10.68 -2.95 6.58
CA ALA A 45 -9.63 -3.35 5.63
C ALA A 45 -9.06 -2.15 4.88
N TYR A 46 -9.93 -1.25 4.40
CA TYR A 46 -9.53 0.02 3.78
C TYR A 46 -8.70 0.88 4.74
N PHE A 47 -9.19 1.11 5.96
CA PHE A 47 -8.50 1.91 6.97
C PHE A 47 -7.10 1.37 7.24
N LEU A 48 -6.99 0.05 7.50
CA LEU A 48 -5.70 -0.57 7.77
C LEU A 48 -4.74 -0.43 6.60
N SER A 49 -5.22 -0.63 5.37
CA SER A 49 -4.42 -0.53 4.14
C SER A 49 -3.92 0.89 3.92
N PHE A 50 -4.80 1.88 4.07
CA PHE A 50 -4.48 3.30 3.87
C PHE A 50 -3.43 3.79 4.87
N PHE A 51 -3.61 3.51 6.15
CA PHE A 51 -2.67 3.93 7.19
C PHE A 51 -1.36 3.17 7.12
N TRP A 52 -1.39 1.89 6.71
CA TRP A 52 -0.15 1.15 6.46
C TRP A 52 0.66 1.76 5.31
N LEU A 53 0.03 2.10 4.18
CA LEU A 53 0.69 2.82 3.08
C LEU A 53 1.24 4.18 3.52
N GLY A 54 0.49 4.93 4.33
CA GLY A 54 0.95 6.18 4.92
C GLY A 54 2.20 5.97 5.80
N SER A 55 2.24 4.90 6.59
CA SER A 55 3.42 4.56 7.39
C SER A 55 4.63 4.20 6.53
N LEU A 56 4.42 3.48 5.42
CA LEU A 56 5.46 3.16 4.44
C LEU A 56 6.00 4.43 3.78
N TRP A 57 5.12 5.35 3.37
CA TRP A 57 5.49 6.63 2.81
C TRP A 57 6.33 7.48 3.79
N MET A 58 5.92 7.54 5.07
CA MET A 58 6.72 8.22 6.11
C MET A 58 8.12 7.59 6.24
N ALA A 59 8.21 6.25 6.24
CA ALA A 59 9.49 5.54 6.33
C ALA A 59 10.39 5.83 5.11
N LEU A 60 9.82 5.87 3.91
CA LEU A 60 10.54 6.23 2.68
C LEU A 60 11.04 7.67 2.72
N ASN A 61 10.24 8.64 3.18
CA ASN A 61 10.69 10.02 3.32
C ASN A 61 11.88 10.16 4.27
N THR A 62 11.81 9.55 5.45
CA THR A 62 12.94 9.55 6.39
C THR A 62 14.18 8.85 5.81
N LEU A 63 13.99 7.84 4.97
CA LEU A 63 15.10 7.18 4.28
C LEU A 63 15.72 8.10 3.23
N TRP A 64 14.91 8.80 2.44
CA TRP A 64 15.39 9.69 1.39
C TRP A 64 16.29 10.80 1.94
N GLU A 65 16.03 11.30 3.15
CA GLU A 65 16.93 12.26 3.81
C GLU A 65 18.36 11.74 4.00
N LYS A 66 18.52 10.43 4.23
CA LYS A 66 19.82 9.77 4.48
C LYS A 66 20.58 9.42 3.21
N VAL A 67 19.91 9.35 2.06
CA VAL A 67 20.54 8.92 0.79
C VAL A 67 21.20 10.12 0.10
N GLU A 68 22.53 10.13 -0.01
CA GLU A 68 23.28 11.20 -0.70
C GLU A 68 23.32 11.03 -2.23
N LYS A 69 23.44 9.80 -2.73
CA LYS A 69 23.58 9.48 -4.16
C LYS A 69 22.66 8.33 -4.58
N ILE A 70 22.02 8.48 -5.74
CA ILE A 70 21.20 7.42 -6.34
C ILE A 70 22.04 6.55 -7.26
N SER A 71 22.22 5.29 -6.89
CA SER A 71 22.78 4.24 -7.75
C SER A 71 21.69 3.55 -8.58
N PRO A 72 22.01 2.89 -9.71
CA PRO A 72 21.04 2.11 -10.47
C PRO A 72 20.35 1.00 -9.66
N GLN A 73 21.05 0.42 -8.69
CA GLN A 73 20.51 -0.62 -7.81
C GLN A 73 19.37 -0.08 -6.93
N ILE A 74 19.51 1.13 -6.39
CA ILE A 74 18.45 1.82 -5.62
C ILE A 74 17.19 2.02 -6.48
N VAL A 75 17.36 2.33 -7.76
CA VAL A 75 16.22 2.50 -8.69
C VAL A 75 15.45 1.20 -8.86
N TRP A 76 16.15 0.08 -9.08
CA TRP A 76 15.52 -1.22 -9.23
C TRP A 76 14.79 -1.67 -7.97
N TRP A 77 15.39 -1.47 -6.79
CA TRP A 77 14.70 -1.71 -5.53
C TRP A 77 13.47 -0.82 -5.37
N ASN A 78 13.53 0.44 -5.80
CA ASN A 78 12.37 1.34 -5.77
C ASN A 78 11.22 0.78 -6.60
N LEU A 79 11.52 0.37 -7.83
CA LEU A 79 10.54 -0.17 -8.75
C LEU A 79 9.96 -1.49 -8.23
N PHE A 80 10.79 -2.33 -7.61
CA PHE A 80 10.34 -3.57 -6.97
C PHE A 80 9.37 -3.27 -5.81
N LEU A 81 9.71 -2.34 -4.92
CA LEU A 81 8.82 -1.90 -3.86
C LEU A 81 7.49 -1.36 -4.41
N LEU A 82 7.54 -0.45 -5.38
CA LEU A 82 6.34 0.14 -5.99
C LEU A 82 5.48 -0.92 -6.68
N PHE A 83 6.09 -1.92 -7.33
CA PHE A 83 5.36 -3.04 -7.93
C PHE A 83 4.56 -3.81 -6.88
N PHE A 84 5.17 -4.22 -5.77
CA PHE A 84 4.44 -4.96 -4.72
C PHE A 84 3.35 -4.11 -4.07
N VAL A 85 3.65 -2.86 -3.77
CA VAL A 85 2.68 -1.94 -3.16
C VAL A 85 1.51 -1.65 -4.10
N SER A 86 1.69 -1.72 -5.42
CA SER A 86 0.61 -1.57 -6.40
C SER A 86 -0.46 -2.66 -6.32
N PHE A 87 -0.16 -3.83 -5.72
CA PHE A 87 -1.16 -4.87 -5.46
C PHE A 87 -2.05 -4.57 -4.25
N MET A 88 -1.72 -3.58 -3.43
CA MET A 88 -2.48 -3.31 -2.19
C MET A 88 -3.97 -3.11 -2.45
N PRO A 89 -4.44 -2.29 -3.41
CA PRO A 89 -5.87 -2.12 -3.63
C PRO A 89 -6.57 -3.44 -3.95
N TYR A 90 -6.00 -4.22 -4.86
CA TYR A 90 -6.52 -5.53 -5.23
C TYR A 90 -6.59 -6.49 -4.02
N ALA A 91 -5.53 -6.56 -3.22
CA ALA A 91 -5.50 -7.41 -2.03
C ALA A 91 -6.49 -6.94 -0.95
N THR A 92 -6.65 -5.62 -0.78
CA THR A 92 -7.63 -5.02 0.12
C THR A 92 -9.05 -5.42 -0.27
N GLY A 93 -9.41 -5.34 -1.56
CA GLY A 93 -10.74 -5.76 -2.04
C GLY A 93 -11.02 -7.26 -1.83
N ILE A 94 -10.02 -8.12 -2.00
CA ILE A 94 -10.19 -9.57 -1.74
C ILE A 94 -10.39 -9.82 -0.24
N VAL A 95 -9.54 -9.26 0.62
CA VAL A 95 -9.63 -9.51 2.07
C VAL A 95 -10.86 -8.82 2.66
N SER A 96 -11.34 -7.72 2.08
CA SER A 96 -12.52 -7.02 2.56
C SER A 96 -13.81 -7.82 2.30
N SER A 97 -13.93 -8.44 1.11
CA SER A 97 -15.04 -9.31 0.74
C SER A 97 -14.99 -10.70 1.42
N HIS A 98 -13.79 -11.20 1.73
CA HIS A 98 -13.57 -12.52 2.33
C HIS A 98 -12.76 -12.43 3.63
N PHE A 99 -13.22 -11.60 4.57
CA PHE A 99 -12.44 -11.22 5.76
C PHE A 99 -11.93 -12.38 6.62
N MET A 100 -12.69 -13.47 6.72
CA MET A 100 -12.30 -14.66 7.51
C MET A 100 -11.59 -15.74 6.68
N ASN A 101 -11.32 -15.51 5.40
CA ASN A 101 -10.63 -16.47 4.55
C ASN A 101 -9.10 -16.37 4.75
N HIS A 102 -8.50 -17.46 5.22
CA HIS A 102 -7.06 -17.50 5.48
C HIS A 102 -6.19 -17.25 4.23
N THR A 103 -6.62 -17.71 3.06
CA THR A 103 -5.86 -17.50 1.81
C THR A 103 -5.84 -16.02 1.43
N ALA A 104 -6.97 -15.32 1.56
CA ALA A 104 -7.05 -13.87 1.32
C ALA A 104 -6.16 -13.09 2.30
N GLN A 105 -6.22 -13.44 3.59
CA GLN A 105 -5.37 -12.84 4.62
C GLN A 105 -3.87 -13.09 4.37
N LEU A 106 -3.50 -14.32 3.96
CA LEU A 106 -2.12 -14.67 3.63
C LEU A 106 -1.61 -13.89 2.42
N PHE A 107 -2.43 -13.74 1.37
CA PHE A 107 -2.07 -12.96 0.19
C PHE A 107 -1.82 -11.48 0.55
N TYR A 108 -2.74 -10.88 1.30
CA TYR A 108 -2.59 -9.52 1.82
C TYR A 108 -1.32 -9.38 2.68
N GLY A 109 -1.13 -10.29 3.63
CA GLY A 109 0.03 -10.29 4.52
C GLY A 109 1.36 -10.47 3.78
N LEU A 110 1.39 -11.28 2.73
CA LEU A 110 2.59 -11.49 1.91
C LEU A 110 2.99 -10.21 1.16
N ILE A 111 2.03 -9.47 0.61
CA ILE A 111 2.31 -8.17 -0.03
C ILE A 111 2.91 -7.19 0.98
N VAL A 112 2.33 -7.12 2.18
CA VAL A 112 2.83 -6.27 3.27
C VAL A 112 4.26 -6.68 3.65
N ILE A 113 4.51 -7.97 3.92
CA ILE A 113 5.82 -8.48 4.34
C ILE A 113 6.87 -8.23 3.27
N VAL A 114 6.59 -8.57 2.00
CA VAL A 114 7.55 -8.37 0.90
C VAL A 114 7.87 -6.88 0.72
N SER A 115 6.86 -6.02 0.81
CA SER A 115 7.06 -4.57 0.71
C SER A 115 7.88 -4.02 1.89
N THR A 116 7.62 -4.48 3.11
CA THR A 116 8.40 -4.08 4.30
C THR A 116 9.86 -4.55 4.20
N VAL A 117 10.08 -5.78 3.74
CA VAL A 117 11.43 -6.33 3.52
C VAL A 117 12.16 -5.56 2.41
N ALA A 118 11.49 -5.27 1.30
CA ALA A 118 12.06 -4.46 0.22
C ALA A 118 12.47 -3.05 0.70
N ASN A 119 11.64 -2.41 1.53
CA ASN A 119 11.96 -1.13 2.15
C ASN A 119 13.14 -1.23 3.12
N TRP A 120 13.34 -2.36 3.80
CA TRP A 120 14.50 -2.57 4.69
C TRP A 120 15.81 -2.72 3.92
N PHE A 121 15.81 -3.43 2.78
CA PHE A 121 17.00 -3.54 1.91
C PHE A 121 17.45 -2.21 1.32
N PHE A 122 16.54 -1.25 1.28
CA PHE A 122 16.81 0.13 0.88
C PHE A 122 17.63 0.93 1.91
N ILE A 123 17.66 0.49 3.16
CA ILE A 123 18.36 1.16 4.29
C ILE A 123 19.83 0.71 4.40
N LYS A 124 20.20 -0.43 3.80
CA LYS A 124 21.58 -0.96 3.79
C LYS A 124 22.30 -0.62 2.50
#